data_AF-A0A848ZAX2-F1
#
_entry.id   AF-A0A848ZAX2-F1
#
_cell.length_a   1.000
_cell.length_b   1.000
_cell.length_c   1.000
_cell.angle_alpha   90.00
_cell.angle_beta   90.00
_cell.angle_gamma   90.00
#
_symmetry.space_group_name_H-M   'P 1'
#
loop_
_entity.id
_entity.type
_entity.pdbx_description
1 polymer ?
#
loop_
_entity_poly.entity_id
_entity_poly.type
_entity_poly.pdbx_seq_one_letter_code
_entity_poly.pdbx_strand_id
1 'polypeptide(L)'
;MQEPREISVSINERFFTIDIPIQDETLVASVLLGLGQYVKRGLPIKVKQSYITFSGSQEVSTMVISSTNQIAKWGKVTKELISALLKR
;
A
#
# COMPACT_ATOMS: atom_id res chain seq x y z
N MET A 1 28.94 2.77 2.02
CA MET A 1 27.75 2.18 1.36
C MET A 1 26.70 1.96 2.43
N GLN A 2 25.42 2.23 2.14
CA GLN A 2 24.34 1.78 3.03
C GLN A 2 24.21 0.26 2.91
N GLU A 3 23.89 -0.41 4.02
CA GLU A 3 23.58 -1.84 3.99
C GLU A 3 22.34 -2.09 3.12
N PRO A 4 22.32 -3.16 2.29
CA PRO A 4 21.14 -3.54 1.55
C PRO A 4 19.97 -3.84 2.49
N ARG A 5 18.78 -3.34 2.16
CA ARG A 5 17.55 -3.71 2.85
C ARG A 5 17.06 -5.06 2.33
N GLU A 6 16.62 -5.92 3.24
CA GLU A 6 15.94 -7.16 2.89
C GLU A 6 14.53 -6.87 2.38
N ILE A 7 14.18 -7.44 1.23
CA ILE A 7 12.85 -7.39 0.63
C ILE A 7 12.45 -8.84 0.35
N SER A 8 11.33 -9.27 0.93
CA SER A 8 10.80 -10.61 0.71
C SER A 8 9.78 -10.59 -0.41
N VAL A 9 9.93 -11.51 -1.36
CA VAL A 9 8.97 -11.72 -2.45
C VAL A 9 8.51 -13.16 -2.39
N SER A 10 7.19 -13.37 -2.38
CA SER A 10 6.56 -14.69 -2.40
C SER A 10 5.62 -14.79 -3.59
N ILE A 11 5.74 -15.90 -4.33
CA ILE A 11 4.94 -16.19 -5.51
C ILE A 11 4.35 -17.59 -5.34
N ASN A 12 3.03 -17.70 -5.51
CA ASN A 12 2.35 -18.98 -5.65
C ASN A 12 1.20 -18.88 -6.66
N GLU A 13 0.43 -19.96 -6.81
CA GLU A 13 -0.66 -20.07 -7.78
C GLU A 13 -1.78 -19.03 -7.60
N ARG A 14 -1.93 -18.46 -6.40
CA ARG A 14 -3.02 -17.54 -6.06
C ARG A 14 -2.59 -16.09 -5.88
N PHE A 15 -1.39 -15.86 -5.36
CA PHE A 15 -0.95 -14.52 -5.01
C PHE A 15 0.54 -14.28 -5.24
N PHE A 16 0.81 -13.00 -5.48
CA PHE A 16 2.13 -12.39 -5.51
C PHE A 16 2.19 -11.39 -4.34
N THR A 17 3.15 -11.58 -3.44
CA THR A 17 3.33 -10.73 -2.25
C THR A 17 4.73 -10.14 -2.26
N ILE A 18 4.83 -8.85 -1.95
CA ILE A 18 6.09 -8.16 -1.66
C ILE A 18 5.98 -7.59 -0.24
N ASP A 19 6.91 -7.97 0.63
CA ASP A 19 7.04 -7.42 1.96
C ASP A 19 8.00 -6.23 1.91
N ILE A 20 7.47 -5.04 2.23
CA ILE A 20 8.21 -3.77 2.15
C ILE A 20 8.25 -3.14 3.54
N PRO A 21 9.42 -2.67 4.01
CA PRO A 21 9.52 -1.90 5.23
C PRO A 21 8.63 -0.66 5.16
N ILE A 22 7.75 -0.50 6.15
CA ILE A 22 6.79 0.61 6.20
C ILE A 22 7.47 1.99 6.31
N GLN A 23 8.72 2.01 6.78
CA GLN A 23 9.57 3.20 6.86
C GLN A 23 10.04 3.68 5.47
N ASP A 24 9.96 2.82 4.45
CA ASP A 24 10.30 3.18 3.07
C ASP A 24 9.10 3.79 2.34
N GLU A 25 8.74 5.02 2.73
CA GLU A 25 7.62 5.75 2.11
C GLU A 25 7.76 5.88 0.59
N THR A 26 8.99 5.94 0.08
CA THR A 26 9.26 6.06 -1.36
C THR A 26 8.94 4.76 -2.08
N LEU A 27 9.35 3.61 -1.53
CA LEU A 27 9.03 2.31 -2.11
C LEU A 27 7.53 2.01 -2.02
N VAL A 28 6.89 2.33 -0.88
CA VAL A 28 5.42 2.21 -0.74
C VAL A 28 4.70 3.08 -1.77
N ALA A 29 5.09 4.34 -1.92
CA ALA A 29 4.50 5.23 -2.93
C ALA A 29 4.69 4.69 -4.35
N SER A 30 5.85 4.09 -4.65
CA SER A 30 6.13 3.48 -5.96
C SER A 30 5.18 2.32 -6.28
N VAL A 31 4.86 1.47 -5.29
CA VAL A 31 3.87 0.40 -5.46
C VAL A 31 2.49 0.96 -5.78
N LEU A 32 2.04 1.98 -5.04
CA LEU A 32 0.75 2.63 -5.27
C LEU A 32 0.67 3.28 -6.66
N LEU A 33 1.76 3.91 -7.11
CA LEU A 33 1.86 4.47 -8.46
C LEU A 33 1.79 3.38 -9.54
N GLY A 34 2.39 2.22 -9.30
CA GLY A 34 2.29 1.04 -10.17
C GLY A 34 0.83 0.60 -10.35
N LEU A 35 0.07 0.49 -9.26
CA LEU A 35 -1.37 0.23 -9.31
C LEU A 35 -2.13 1.32 -10.07
N GLY A 36 -1.71 2.57 -9.93
CA GLY A 36 -2.24 3.69 -10.70
C GLY A 36 -2.08 3.56 -12.22
N GLN A 37 -1.03 2.91 -12.70
CA GLN A 37 -0.87 2.63 -14.13
C GLN A 37 -1.93 1.66 -14.66
N TYR A 38 -2.33 0.67 -13.84
CA TYR A 38 -3.38 -0.27 -14.19
C TYR A 38 -4.73 0.45 -14.30
N VAL A 39 -5.06 1.25 -13.29
CA VAL A 39 -6.29 2.06 -13.27
C VAL A 39 -6.34 3.08 -14.42
N LYS A 40 -5.21 3.71 -14.75
CA LYS A 40 -5.09 4.65 -15.88
C LYS A 40 -5.43 4.00 -17.23
N ARG A 41 -5.26 2.69 -17.36
CA ARG A 41 -5.64 1.92 -18.57
C ARG A 41 -7.13 1.54 -18.61
N GLY A 42 -7.95 2.09 -17.71
CA GLY A 42 -9.38 1.80 -17.63
C GLY A 42 -9.72 0.50 -16.90
N LEU A 43 -8.76 -0.06 -16.15
CA LEU A 43 -8.93 -1.32 -15.43
C LEU A 43 -9.14 -1.03 -13.94
N PRO A 44 -10.39 -1.02 -13.44
CA PRO A 44 -10.66 -0.74 -12.03
C PRO A 44 -10.13 -1.87 -11.15
N ILE A 45 -9.70 -1.52 -9.94
CA ILE A 45 -9.21 -2.48 -8.94
C ILE A 45 -10.09 -2.44 -7.69
N LYS A 46 -10.27 -3.60 -7.06
CA LYS A 46 -10.87 -3.71 -5.72
C LYS A 46 -9.74 -3.87 -4.71
N VAL A 47 -9.59 -2.89 -3.84
CA VAL A 47 -8.57 -2.88 -2.78
C VAL A 47 -9.23 -3.25 -1.46
N LYS A 48 -8.64 -4.22 -0.76
CA LYS A 48 -8.94 -4.54 0.64
C LYS A 48 -7.72 -4.15 1.46
N GLN A 49 -7.82 -3.08 2.23
CA GLN A 49 -6.75 -2.60 3.09
C GLN A 49 -7.09 -2.95 4.54
N SER A 50 -6.12 -3.46 5.29
CA SER A 50 -6.24 -3.66 6.72
C SER A 50 -5.10 -2.99 7.46
N TYR A 51 -5.39 -2.40 8.62
CA TYR A 51 -4.38 -1.81 9.50
C TYR A 51 -4.79 -1.95 10.96
N ILE A 52 -3.82 -1.81 11.86
CA ILE A 52 -4.06 -1.81 13.31
C ILE A 52 -4.21 -0.35 13.76
N THR A 53 -5.27 -0.06 14.51
CA THR A 53 -5.55 1.27 15.04
C THR A 53 -4.75 1.56 16.31
N PHE A 54 -4.87 2.79 16.81
CA PHE A 54 -4.28 3.17 18.09
C PHE A 54 -4.83 2.39 19.28
N SER A 55 -6.08 1.91 19.24
CA SER A 55 -6.65 1.08 20.32
C SER A 55 -6.22 -0.39 20.23
N GLY A 56 -5.42 -0.75 19.22
CA GLY A 56 -5.01 -2.13 18.96
C GLY A 56 -6.06 -2.94 18.21
N SER A 57 -7.19 -2.34 17.80
CA SER A 57 -8.18 -3.01 16.97
C SER A 57 -7.67 -3.12 15.52
N GLN A 58 -8.02 -4.21 14.84
CA GLN A 58 -7.82 -4.34 13.40
C GLN A 58 -9.00 -3.69 12.67
N GLU A 59 -8.70 -2.74 11.80
CA GLU A 59 -9.67 -2.17 10.86
C GLU A 59 -9.42 -2.72 9.46
N VAL A 60 -10.52 -2.94 8.73
CA VAL A 60 -10.50 -3.41 7.34
C VAL A 60 -11.40 -2.52 6.51
N SER A 61 -10.83 -1.87 5.49
CA SER A 61 -11.55 -1.09 4.51
C SER A 61 -11.52 -1.78 3.15
N THR A 62 -12.64 -1.72 2.43
CA THR A 62 -12.73 -2.20 1.05
C THR A 62 -13.17 -1.04 0.16
N MET A 63 -12.45 -0.81 -0.93
CA MET A 63 -12.72 0.27 -1.85
C MET A 63 -12.54 -0.17 -3.31
N VAL A 64 -13.32 0.41 -4.21
CA VAL A 64 -13.12 0.28 -5.65
C VAL A 64 -12.40 1.53 -6.14
N ILE A 65 -11.30 1.33 -6.87
CA ILE A 65 -10.49 2.39 -7.44
C ILE A 65 -10.56 2.28 -8.95
N SER A 66 -11.19 3.26 -9.59
CA SER A 66 -11.39 3.33 -11.04
C SER A 66 -10.77 4.57 -11.68
N SER A 67 -10.14 5.44 -10.89
CA SER A 67 -9.43 6.64 -11.38
C SER A 67 -8.11 6.89 -10.66
N THR A 68 -7.20 7.60 -11.32
CA THR A 68 -5.91 8.03 -10.74
C THR A 68 -6.11 8.99 -9.56
N ASN A 69 -7.18 9.79 -9.55
CA ASN A 69 -7.52 10.64 -8.41
C ASN A 69 -7.86 9.82 -7.16
N GLN A 70 -8.53 8.68 -7.31
CA GLN A 70 -8.81 7.77 -6.20
C GLN A 70 -7.53 7.09 -5.69
N ILE A 71 -6.59 6.71 -6.56
CA ILE A 71 -5.24 6.25 -6.15
C ILE A 71 -4.53 7.32 -5.33
N ALA A 72 -4.52 8.57 -5.80
CA ALA A 72 -3.87 9.67 -5.09
C ALA A 72 -4.51 9.92 -3.70
N LYS A 73 -5.83 9.87 -3.60
CA LYS A 73 -6.55 9.97 -2.32
C LYS A 73 -6.19 8.81 -1.39
N TRP A 74 -6.18 7.58 -1.90
CA TRP A 74 -5.79 6.40 -1.15
C TRP A 74 -4.33 6.46 -0.67
N GLY A 75 -3.42 6.97 -1.51
CA GLY A 75 -2.01 7.17 -1.14
C GLY A 75 -1.83 8.19 -0.02
N LYS A 76 -2.60 9.29 -0.01
CA LYS A 76 -2.60 10.24 1.11
C LYS A 76 -3.05 9.59 2.41
N VAL A 77 -4.16 8.87 2.40
CA VAL A 77 -4.67 8.13 3.58
C VAL A 77 -3.64 7.11 4.08
N THR A 78 -3.02 6.36 3.16
CA THR A 78 -1.99 5.37 3.50
C THR A 78 -0.78 6.04 4.16
N LYS A 79 -0.32 7.18 3.63
CA LYS A 79 0.79 7.94 4.23
C LYS A 79 0.45 8.47 5.63
N GLU A 80 -0.78 8.95 5.85
CA GLU A 80 -1.24 9.40 7.16
C GLU A 80 -1.26 8.24 8.17
N LEU A 81 -1.74 7.07 7.76
CA LEU A 81 -1.73 5.85 8.58
C LEU A 81 -0.31 5.39 8.93
N ILE A 82 0.61 5.39 7.96
CA ILE A 82 2.02 5.06 8.19
C ILE A 82 2.65 6.05 9.20
N SER A 83 2.42 7.35 9.00
CA SER A 83 2.95 8.39 9.88
C SER A 83 2.41 8.24 11.32
N ALA A 84 1.14 7.87 11.47
CA ALA A 84 0.52 7.59 12.75
C ALA A 84 1.15 6.37 13.45
N LEU A 85 1.47 5.31 12.70
CA LEU A 85 2.07 4.09 13.22
C LEU A 85 3.54 4.29 13.62
N LEU A 86 4.31 5.08 12.86
CA LEU A 86 5.73 5.32 13.11
C LEU A 86 6.02 6.34 14.22
N LYS A 87 5.03 7.13 14.63
CA LYS A 87 5.15 8.05 15.79
C LYS A 87 5.01 7.34 17.15
N ARG A 88 4.76 6.03 17.15
CA ARG A 88 4.81 5.17 18.35
C ARG A 88 6.24 4.76 18.64
#